data_AF-A0A9C6TG95-F1
#
_entry.id   AF-A0A9C6TG95-F1
#
_cell.length_a   1.000
_cell.length_b   1.000
_cell.length_c   1.000
_cell.angle_alpha   90.00
_cell.angle_beta   90.00
_cell.angle_gamma   90.00
#
_symmetry.space_group_name_H-M   'P 1'
#
loop_
_entity.id
_entity.type
_entity.pdbx_description
1 polymer ?
#
loop_
_entity_poly.entity_id
_entity_poly.type
_entity_poly.pdbx_seq_one_letter_code
_entity_poly.pdbx_strand_id
1 'polypeptide(L)' 'MENNTKAAIMRLGLREMKAFSKLLFPSVKDSTFFESCGVADLITTCLGGRNRKVAEAYAKNGGRRSFDELEADMLQGQKL' A
#
# COMPACT_ATOMS: atom_id res chain seq x y z
N MET A 1 4.67 -2.37 -16.17
CA MET A 1 3.77 -3.27 -15.41
C MET A 1 2.36 -2.99 -15.87
N GLU A 2 1.64 -4.02 -16.30
CA GLU A 2 0.28 -3.93 -16.81
C GLU A 2 -0.69 -3.40 -15.74
N ASN A 3 -1.59 -2.49 -16.11
CA ASN A 3 -2.53 -1.85 -15.18
C ASN A 3 -3.49 -2.85 -14.52
N ASN A 4 -3.84 -3.93 -15.24
CA ASN A 4 -4.72 -5.00 -14.73
C ASN A 4 -4.13 -5.70 -13.51
N THR A 5 -2.84 -6.03 -13.54
CA THR A 5 -2.17 -6.68 -12.42
C THR A 5 -2.11 -5.76 -11.20
N LYS A 6 -1.85 -4.46 -11.38
CA LYS A 6 -1.90 -3.49 -10.28
C LYS A 6 -3.30 -3.40 -9.68
N ALA A 7 -4.34 -3.34 -10.51
CA ALA A 7 -5.72 -3.33 -10.06
C ALA A 7 -6.09 -4.59 -9.27
N ALA A 8 -5.61 -5.77 -9.73
CA ALA A 8 -5.80 -7.02 -9.03
C ALA A 8 -5.15 -7.01 -7.63
N ILE A 9 -3.92 -6.50 -7.50
CA ILE A 9 -3.23 -6.37 -6.21
C ILE A 9 -4.00 -5.44 -5.27
N MET A 10 -4.41 -4.25 -5.73
CA MET A 10 -5.18 -3.31 -4.90
C MET A 10 -6.52 -3.92 -4.43
N ARG A 11 -7.22 -4.62 -5.33
CA ARG A 11 -8.50 -5.29 -5.00
C ARG A 11 -8.32 -6.40 -3.95
N LEU A 12 -7.28 -7.22 -4.11
CA LEU A 12 -6.98 -8.29 -3.14
C LEU A 12 -6.57 -7.70 -1.79
N GLY A 13 -5.71 -6.68 -1.79
CA GLY A 13 -5.30 -5.96 -0.58
C GLY A 13 -6.49 -5.36 0.17
N LEU A 14 -7.42 -4.68 -0.51
CA LEU A 14 -8.63 -4.15 0.11
C LEU A 14 -9.50 -5.24 0.76
N ARG A 15 -9.60 -6.41 0.10
CA ARG A 15 -10.33 -7.57 0.64
C ARG A 15 -9.68 -8.10 1.91
N GLU A 16 -8.34 -8.16 1.95
CA GLU A 16 -7.57 -8.58 3.12
C GLU A 16 -7.66 -7.58 4.26
N MET A 17 -7.55 -6.27 3.99
CA MET A 17 -7.75 -5.20 4.97
C MET A 17 -9.12 -5.31 5.64
N LYS A 18 -10.17 -5.57 4.85
CA LYS A 18 -11.54 -5.77 5.35
C LYS A 18 -11.66 -7.02 6.23
N ALA A 19 -11.11 -8.14 5.79
CA ALA A 19 -11.12 -9.38 6.56
C ALA A 19 -10.36 -9.23 7.88
N PHE A 20 -9.17 -8.65 7.85
CA PHE A 20 -8.33 -8.41 9.02
C PHE A 20 -9.01 -7.45 10.01
N SER A 21 -9.60 -6.36 9.52
CA SER A 21 -10.31 -5.39 10.36
C SER A 21 -11.49 -6.04 11.08
N LYS A 22 -12.25 -6.91 10.41
CA LYS A 22 -13.38 -7.63 11.03
C LYS A 22 -12.95 -8.75 11.98
N LEU A 23 -11.80 -9.37 11.73
CA LEU A 23 -11.23 -10.36 12.63
C LEU A 23 -10.88 -9.74 13.98
N LEU A 24 -10.28 -8.54 13.97
CA LEU A 24 -9.90 -7.82 15.19
C LEU A 24 -11.05 -7.01 15.81
N PHE A 25 -11.89 -6.42 14.97
CA PHE A 25 -12.96 -5.52 15.35
C PHE A 25 -14.26 -5.89 14.63
N PRO A 26 -15.04 -6.86 15.17
CA PRO A 26 -16.26 -7.36 14.52
C PRO A 26 -17.33 -6.29 14.23
N SER A 27 -17.26 -5.14 14.89
CA SER A 27 -18.17 -4.00 14.70
C SER A 27 -17.89 -3.16 13.44
N VAL A 28 -16.76 -3.37 12.77
CA VAL A 28 -16.39 -2.64 11.55
C VAL A 28 -17.40 -2.89 10.43
N LYS A 29 -17.91 -1.80 9.86
CA LYS A 29 -18.90 -1.82 8.78
C LYS A 29 -18.23 -1.89 7.41
N ASP A 30 -18.87 -2.60 6.49
CA ASP A 30 -18.43 -2.66 5.09
C ASP A 30 -18.42 -1.30 4.42
N SER A 31 -19.39 -0.45 4.77
CA SER A 31 -19.53 0.91 4.24
C SER A 31 -18.28 1.76 4.48
N THR A 32 -17.58 1.57 5.60
CA THR A 32 -16.37 2.32 5.96
C THR A 32 -15.24 2.15 4.93
N PHE A 33 -15.17 1.02 4.23
CA PHE A 33 -14.15 0.81 3.18
C PHE A 33 -14.44 1.57 1.89
N PHE A 34 -15.67 2.08 1.71
CA PHE A 34 -16.03 2.96 0.61
C PHE A 34 -15.82 4.44 0.93
N GLU A 35 -15.54 4.78 2.19
CA GLU A 35 -15.17 6.13 2.60
C GLU A 35 -13.74 6.48 2.17
N SER A 36 -13.38 7.76 2.29
CA SER A 36 -12.06 8.24 1.85
C SER A 36 -10.89 7.51 2.51
N CYS A 37 -11.01 7.12 3.78
CA CYS A 37 -9.98 6.36 4.51
C CYS A 37 -9.82 4.90 4.05
N GLY A 38 -10.73 4.40 3.22
CA GLY A 38 -10.69 3.05 2.67
C GLY A 38 -10.14 3.03 1.25
N VAL A 39 -11.03 2.88 0.28
CA VAL A 39 -10.67 2.69 -1.13
C VAL A 39 -9.92 3.87 -1.74
N ALA A 40 -10.28 5.11 -1.38
CA ALA A 40 -9.64 6.29 -1.98
C ALA A 40 -8.18 6.44 -1.50
N ASP A 41 -7.94 6.31 -0.19
CA ASP A 41 -6.61 6.36 0.39
C ASP A 41 -5.70 5.22 -0.13
N LEU A 42 -6.26 4.01 -0.24
CA LEU A 42 -5.53 2.87 -0.82
C LEU A 42 -5.09 3.16 -2.26
N ILE A 43 -5.99 3.67 -3.11
CA ILE A 43 -5.67 3.97 -4.51
C ILE A 43 -4.58 5.04 -4.59
N THR A 44 -4.74 6.17 -3.90
CA THR A 44 -3.75 7.27 -4.00
C THR A 44 -2.38 6.83 -3.46
N THR A 45 -2.35 6.04 -2.38
CA THR A 45 -1.11 5.50 -1.82
C THR A 45 -0.45 4.49 -2.76
N CYS A 46 -1.21 3.58 -3.36
CA CYS A 46 -0.68 2.60 -4.32
C CYS A 46 -0.22 3.21 -5.65
N LEU A 47 -0.66 4.42 -6.00
CA LEU A 47 -0.27 5.11 -7.24
C LEU A 47 0.80 6.18 -7.03
N GLY A 48 0.78 6.90 -5.90
CA GLY A 48 1.63 8.07 -5.67
C GLY A 48 2.39 8.09 -4.34
N GLY A 49 2.12 7.14 -3.43
CA GLY A 49 2.67 7.15 -2.07
C GLY A 49 4.19 6.89 -2.00
N ARG A 50 4.79 7.33 -0.90
CA ARG A 50 6.21 7.11 -0.56
C ARG A 50 6.53 5.61 -0.48
N ASN A 51 5.65 4.84 0.16
CA ASN A 51 5.71 3.38 0.22
C ASN A 51 5.81 2.74 -1.18
N ARG A 52 4.94 3.16 -2.13
CA ARG A 52 5.02 2.68 -3.52
C ARG A 52 6.35 3.07 -4.19
N LYS A 53 6.81 4.31 -4.01
CA LYS A 53 8.06 4.82 -4.59
C LYS A 53 9.27 4.01 -4.12
N VAL A 54 9.37 3.74 -2.82
CA VAL A 54 10.48 2.97 -2.25
C VAL A 54 10.37 1.49 -2.62
N ALA A 55 9.19 0.88 -2.55
CA ALA A 55 8.99 -0.51 -2.94
C ALA A 55 9.31 -0.76 -4.43
N GLU A 56 9.03 0.21 -5.30
CA GLU A 56 9.46 0.15 -6.71
C GLU A 56 10.98 0.14 -6.85
N ALA A 57 11.69 0.99 -6.10
CA ALA A 57 13.14 1.01 -6.09
C ALA A 57 13.71 -0.30 -5.54
N TYR A 58 13.15 -0.84 -4.46
CA TYR A 58 13.51 -2.13 -3.89
C TYR A 58 13.41 -3.26 -4.94
N ALA A 59 12.26 -3.35 -5.63
CA ALA A 59 12.04 -4.36 -6.66
C ALA A 59 13.00 -4.18 -7.87
N LYS A 60 13.23 -2.94 -8.33
CA LYS A 60 14.17 -2.66 -9.43
C LYS A 60 15.62 -3.02 -9.09
N ASN A 61 16.00 -2.96 -7.81
CA ASN A 61 17.31 -3.39 -7.33
C ASN A 61 17.37 -4.91 -7.04
N GLY A 62 16.34 -5.68 -7.40
CA GLY A 62 16.28 -7.12 -7.15
C GLY A 62 16.28 -7.48 -5.66
N GLY A 63 15.79 -6.58 -4.81
CA GLY A 63 15.77 -6.76 -3.35
C GLY A 63 17.13 -6.71 -2.66
N ARG A 64 18.19 -6.23 -3.33
CA ARG A 64 19.54 -6.16 -2.76
C ARG A 64 19.75 -4.97 -1.81
N ARG A 65 19.04 -3.88 -2.04
CA ARG A 65 19.07 -2.67 -1.20
C ARG A 65 17.95 -2.78 -0.17
N SER A 66 18.23 -2.50 1.10
CA SER A 66 17.21 -2.60 2.15
C SER A 66 16.21 -1.44 2.08
N PHE A 67 15.05 -1.60 2.72
CA PHE A 67 14.09 -0.49 2.85
C PHE A 67 14.67 0.67 3.67
N ASP A 68 15.48 0.41 4.70
CA ASP A 68 16.12 1.45 5.51
C ASP A 68 17.11 2.29 4.69
N GLU A 69 17.92 1.63 3.86
CA GLU A 69 18.85 2.29 2.96
C GLU A 69 18.11 3.16 1.93
N LEU A 70 17.06 2.60 1.30
CA LEU A 70 16.26 3.32 0.33
C LEU A 70 15.43 4.46 0.95
N GLU A 71 14.94 4.30 2.18
CA GLU A 71 14.29 5.36 2.95
C GLU A 71 15.23 6.54 3.15
N ALA A 72 16.42 6.29 3.71
CA ALA A 72 17.41 7.32 4.01
C ALA A 72 17.79 8.10 2.74
N ASP A 73 18.00 7.40 1.62
CA ASP A 73 18.40 8.00 0.35
C ASP A 73 17.26 8.77 -0.34
N MET A 74 16.03 8.25 -0.30
CA MET A 74 14.95 8.73 -1.17
C MET A 74 13.98 9.68 -0.48
N LEU A 75 13.90 9.65 0.86
CA LEU A 75 12.84 10.30 1.62
C LEU A 75 13.31 11.46 2.49
N GLN A 76 14.60 11.81 2.49
CA GLN A 76 15.12 13.05 3.08
C GLN A 76 14.68 13.28 4.55
N GLY A 77 14.74 12.22 5.36
CA GLY A 77 14.35 12.23 6.77
C GLY A 77 12.87 11.92 7.03
N GLN A 78 12.03 11.80 5.99
CA GLN A 78 10.68 11.29 6.15
C GLN A 78 10.67 9.77 6.33
N LYS A 79 9.70 9.28 7.10
CA LYS A 79 9.52 7.85 7.38
C LYS A 79 8.55 7.15 6.45
N LEU A 80 8.87 5.90 6.15
CA LEU A 80 7.99 4.89 5.57
C LEU A 80 6.94 4.40 6.58
#